data_AF-A0A1J5SKQ0-F1
#
_entry.id   AF-A0A1J5SKQ0-F1
#
_cell.length_a   1.000
_cell.length_b   1.000
_cell.length_c   1.000
_cell.angle_alpha   90.00
_cell.angle_beta   90.00
_cell.angle_gamma   90.00
#
_symmetry.space_group_name_H-M   'P 1'
#
loop_
_entity.id
_entity.type
_entity.pdbx_description
1 polymer ?
#
loop_
_entity_poly.entity_id
_entity_poly.type
_entity_poly.pdbx_seq_one_letter_code
_entity_poly.pdbx_strand_id
1 'polypeptide(L)'
;MSDILQIIAPLKTEIKKLASVQGKSLATLHETITSLSETSNEFENLWAGGWGNTNYNHYYNPKNYEQGIKVNTDYFYDLISKKHKVNIDNIERDVTKHLEPYKKFQHHLITELSVIRDNENFNNENELLKLIENFKWGLDPSHYVTLRRPNQIPVYDMRALTRGLETPPHIAVTAYLISLSTRAYSVRSFEELVSRILRQIELKLTAKSMPDSYGYSAKVLNDIFDNFHNFYTQLKNRHNNRQTIEIQDEYDVQDLLHCIFKLHFKDVREEEYTPSYGGISTRMDFLLKNENIVIEVKKTREKLSDKEISAQLILDVAHYKNHPNCKLLKCFVYDPENRVKNPRGLETDLNKLSDDNLSVELFIRP
;
A
#
# COMPACT_ATOMS: atom_id res chain seq x y z
N MET A 1 13.73 -7.05 -5.95
CA MET A 1 12.38 -7.22 -5.32
C MET A 1 12.44 -8.18 -4.14
N SER A 2 13.15 -9.32 -4.23
CA SER A 2 13.47 -10.18 -3.07
C SER A 2 14.11 -9.41 -1.91
N ASP A 3 14.96 -8.42 -2.21
CA ASP A 3 15.71 -7.67 -1.19
C ASP A 3 14.84 -6.76 -0.32
N ILE A 4 13.74 -6.21 -0.86
CA ILE A 4 12.84 -5.33 -0.07
C ILE A 4 12.05 -6.15 0.96
N LEU A 5 11.67 -7.40 0.63
CA LEU A 5 11.04 -8.29 1.61
C LEU A 5 11.97 -8.62 2.78
N GLN A 6 13.28 -8.75 2.52
CA GLN A 6 14.29 -8.96 3.57
C GLN A 6 14.44 -7.74 4.48
N ILE A 7 14.16 -6.53 3.99
CA ILE A 7 14.16 -5.28 4.77
C ILE A 7 12.90 -5.16 5.65
N ILE A 8 11.72 -5.58 5.16
CA ILE A 8 10.44 -5.41 5.87
C ILE A 8 10.36 -6.26 7.15
N ALA A 9 10.84 -7.50 7.13
CA ALA A 9 10.69 -8.41 8.27
C ALA A 9 11.41 -7.91 9.56
N PRO A 10 12.67 -7.42 9.49
CA PRO A 10 13.31 -6.74 10.61
C PRO A 10 12.52 -5.53 11.13
N LEU A 11 12.08 -4.63 10.24
CA LEU A 11 11.34 -3.42 10.61
C LEU A 11 10.03 -3.76 11.35
N LYS A 12 9.31 -4.79 10.90
CA LYS A 12 8.10 -5.30 11.58
C LYS A 12 8.40 -5.85 12.97
N THR A 13 9.53 -6.54 13.12
CA THR A 13 9.92 -7.12 14.40
C THR A 13 10.32 -6.03 15.38
N GLU A 14 11.04 -5.02 14.91
CA GLU A 14 11.46 -3.88 15.72
C GLU A 14 10.28 -3.03 16.19
N ILE A 15 9.35 -2.65 15.30
CA ILE A 15 8.17 -1.86 15.71
C ILE A 15 7.28 -2.63 16.69
N LYS A 16 7.14 -3.95 16.54
CA LYS A 16 6.42 -4.80 17.51
C LYS A 16 7.09 -4.81 18.87
N LYS A 17 8.43 -4.89 18.90
CA LYS A 17 9.21 -4.84 20.14
C LYS A 17 9.03 -3.49 20.83
N LEU A 18 9.12 -2.38 20.09
CA LEU A 18 8.87 -1.03 20.59
C LEU A 18 7.47 -0.90 21.20
N ALA A 19 6.44 -1.32 20.45
CA ALA A 19 5.05 -1.30 20.92
C ALA A 19 4.86 -2.10 22.22
N SER A 20 5.49 -3.28 22.31
CA SER A 20 5.36 -4.16 23.47
C SER A 20 6.01 -3.64 24.76
N VAL A 21 7.02 -2.75 24.64
CA VAL A 21 7.80 -2.23 25.77
C VAL A 21 7.54 -0.74 25.94
N GLN A 22 8.07 0.09 25.05
CA GLN A 22 7.94 1.55 25.12
C GLN A 22 6.49 2.00 24.92
N GLY A 23 5.78 1.43 23.93
CA GLY A 23 4.39 1.78 23.64
C GLY A 23 3.45 1.54 24.83
N LYS A 24 3.59 0.40 25.50
CA LYS A 24 2.84 0.12 26.75
C LYS A 24 3.15 1.11 27.86
N SER A 25 4.42 1.42 28.11
CA SER A 25 4.80 2.42 29.12
C SER A 25 4.23 3.80 28.81
N LEU A 26 4.27 4.22 27.54
CA LEU A 26 3.70 5.50 27.10
C LEU A 26 2.18 5.54 27.20
N ALA A 27 1.49 4.42 26.95
CA ALA A 27 0.04 4.34 27.15
C ALA A 27 -0.34 4.55 28.63
N THR A 28 0.37 3.90 29.56
CA THR A 28 0.15 4.11 31.00
C THR A 28 0.48 5.54 31.45
N LEU A 29 1.55 6.12 30.90
CA LEU A 29 1.88 7.53 31.16
C LEU A 29 0.81 8.47 30.61
N HIS A 30 0.28 8.22 29.42
CA HIS A 30 -0.81 8.99 28.83
C HIS A 30 -2.06 8.99 29.71
N GLU A 31 -2.48 7.82 30.21
CA GLU A 31 -3.60 7.70 31.15
C GLU A 31 -3.35 8.50 32.44
N THR A 32 -2.15 8.36 33.00
CA THR A 32 -1.73 9.10 34.20
C THR A 32 -1.81 10.61 33.99
N ILE A 33 -1.18 11.12 32.92
CA ILE A 33 -1.12 12.56 32.61
C ILE A 33 -2.50 13.12 32.30
N THR A 34 -3.38 12.32 31.68
CA THR A 34 -4.77 12.73 31.40
C THR A 34 -5.52 12.99 32.71
N SER A 35 -5.37 12.12 33.72
CA SER A 35 -5.94 12.35 35.06
C SER A 35 -5.37 13.60 35.77
N LEU A 36 -4.07 13.88 35.59
CA LEU A 36 -3.45 15.12 36.10
C LEU A 36 -4.05 16.36 35.43
N SER A 37 -4.28 16.29 34.11
CA SER A 37 -4.84 17.37 33.31
C SER A 37 -6.29 17.68 33.71
N GLU A 38 -7.10 16.66 33.98
CA GLU A 38 -8.47 16.83 34.50
C GLU A 38 -8.50 17.61 35.82
N THR A 39 -7.59 17.28 36.75
CA THR A 39 -7.44 18.04 38.00
C THR A 39 -7.05 19.50 37.73
N SER A 40 -6.17 19.74 36.75
CA SER A 40 -5.73 21.11 36.45
C SER A 40 -6.86 22.01 35.94
N ASN A 41 -7.91 21.43 35.33
CA ASN A 41 -9.09 22.18 34.90
C ASN A 41 -9.90 22.73 36.09
N GLU A 42 -9.82 22.11 37.27
CA GLU A 42 -10.48 22.61 38.49
C GLU A 42 -9.91 23.97 38.94
N PHE A 43 -8.67 24.30 38.56
CA PHE A 43 -8.00 25.54 38.95
C PHE A 43 -8.56 26.78 38.27
N GLU A 44 -9.23 26.64 37.12
CA GLU A 44 -9.93 27.74 36.45
C GLU A 44 -10.99 28.35 37.38
N ASN A 45 -11.68 27.53 38.17
CA ASN A 45 -12.71 27.98 39.12
C ASN A 45 -12.13 28.84 40.26
N LEU A 46 -10.83 28.73 40.52
CA LEU A 46 -10.12 29.52 41.51
C LEU A 46 -9.56 30.81 40.91
N TRP A 47 -9.60 30.99 39.59
CA TRP A 47 -8.96 32.11 38.93
C TRP A 47 -9.77 33.40 39.13
N ALA A 48 -9.16 34.37 39.81
CA ALA A 48 -9.74 35.69 40.08
C ALA A 48 -9.14 36.78 39.17
N GLY A 49 -8.12 36.43 38.39
CA GLY A 49 -7.43 37.31 37.46
C GLY A 49 -8.14 37.44 36.12
N GLY A 50 -7.49 38.16 35.20
CA GLY A 50 -7.97 38.26 33.82
C GLY A 50 -6.83 38.29 32.80
N TRP A 51 -7.14 37.89 31.57
CA TRP A 51 -6.22 38.04 30.44
C TRP A 51 -5.87 39.52 30.21
N GLY A 52 -4.62 39.81 29.88
CA GLY A 52 -4.15 41.17 29.57
C GLY A 52 -4.13 42.14 30.76
N ASN A 53 -4.33 41.64 31.97
CA ASN A 53 -4.30 42.42 33.21
C ASN A 53 -3.07 42.04 34.06
N THR A 54 -2.57 42.98 34.86
CA THR A 54 -1.45 42.74 35.80
C THR A 54 -1.79 41.70 36.87
N ASN A 55 -3.07 41.41 37.07
CA ASN A 55 -3.56 40.41 38.01
C ASN A 55 -3.78 39.01 37.41
N TYR A 56 -3.27 38.71 36.20
CA TYR A 56 -3.43 37.42 35.51
C TYR A 56 -3.07 36.19 36.35
N ASN A 57 -2.24 36.35 37.39
CA ASN A 57 -1.80 35.31 38.31
C ASN A 57 -2.43 35.38 39.72
N HIS A 58 -3.58 36.03 39.85
CA HIS A 58 -4.35 36.12 41.11
C HIS A 58 -5.46 35.06 41.15
N TYR A 59 -5.60 34.41 42.30
CA TYR A 59 -6.51 33.30 42.52
C TYR A 59 -7.14 33.38 43.92
N TYR A 60 -8.30 32.77 44.09
CA TYR A 60 -8.89 32.53 45.41
C TYR A 60 -8.14 31.38 46.12
N ASN A 61 -7.87 31.55 47.41
CA ASN A 61 -7.22 30.52 48.20
C ASN A 61 -8.18 29.34 48.42
N PRO A 62 -7.85 28.10 47.98
CA PRO A 62 -8.73 26.95 48.14
C PRO A 62 -9.00 26.56 49.60
N LYS A 63 -8.21 27.07 50.56
CA LYS A 63 -8.42 26.89 52.00
C LYS A 63 -9.26 28.00 52.63
N ASN A 64 -9.37 29.17 51.99
CA ASN A 64 -10.16 30.30 52.45
C ASN A 64 -10.53 31.20 51.26
N TYR A 65 -11.73 31.02 50.71
CA TYR A 65 -12.18 31.71 49.49
C TYR A 65 -12.30 33.24 49.64
N GLU A 66 -12.29 33.78 50.85
CA GLU A 66 -12.30 35.23 51.08
C GLU A 66 -10.89 35.85 50.89
N GLN A 67 -9.85 35.04 50.78
CA GLN A 67 -8.47 35.48 50.63
C GLN A 67 -7.96 35.27 49.19
N GLY A 68 -7.54 36.35 48.53
CA GLY A 68 -6.80 36.29 47.28
C GLY A 68 -5.32 35.94 47.48
N ILE A 69 -4.77 35.13 46.59
CA ILE A 69 -3.35 34.74 46.55
C ILE A 69 -2.77 35.03 45.16
N LYS A 70 -1.49 35.37 45.13
CA LYS A 70 -0.70 35.50 43.90
C LYS A 70 0.22 34.30 43.79
N VAL A 71 0.14 33.57 42.68
CA VAL A 71 0.86 32.29 42.51
C VAL A 71 1.57 32.21 41.17
N ASN A 72 2.52 31.30 41.05
CA ASN A 72 3.21 30.95 39.80
C ASN A 72 2.87 29.51 39.39
N THR A 73 3.54 28.97 38.37
CA THR A 73 3.35 27.59 37.91
C THR A 73 3.70 26.56 38.97
N ASP A 74 4.74 26.81 39.76
CA ASP A 74 5.24 25.87 40.79
C ASP A 74 4.17 25.56 41.84
N TYR A 75 3.36 26.55 42.20
CA TYR A 75 2.22 26.36 43.11
C TYR A 75 1.27 25.28 42.60
N PHE A 76 0.93 25.30 41.31
CA PHE A 76 0.00 24.34 40.71
C PHE A 76 0.65 22.98 40.50
N TYR A 77 1.93 22.93 40.12
CA TYR A 77 2.67 21.68 40.09
C TYR A 77 2.70 21.01 41.45
N ASP A 78 2.96 21.76 42.52
CA ASP A 78 2.94 21.28 43.90
C ASP A 78 1.57 20.69 44.31
N LEU A 79 0.48 21.37 43.95
CA LEU A 79 -0.88 20.91 44.24
C LEU A 79 -1.19 19.59 43.52
N ILE A 80 -0.87 19.51 42.23
CA ILE A 80 -1.08 18.29 41.43
C ILE A 80 -0.22 17.15 41.98
N SER A 81 1.06 17.40 42.23
CA SER A 81 2.00 16.43 42.78
C SER A 81 1.55 15.88 44.13
N LYS A 82 1.04 16.73 45.03
CA LYS A 82 0.51 16.31 46.34
C LYS A 82 -0.80 15.52 46.21
N LYS A 83 -1.74 15.96 45.37
CA LYS A 83 -3.05 15.30 45.16
C LYS A 83 -2.88 13.89 44.59
N HIS A 84 -2.02 13.75 43.57
CA HIS A 84 -1.83 12.51 42.83
C HIS A 84 -0.65 11.66 43.32
N LYS A 85 0.16 12.18 44.26
CA LYS A 85 1.38 11.54 44.77
C LYS A 85 2.37 11.19 43.66
N VAL A 86 2.54 12.10 42.69
CA VAL A 86 3.43 11.95 41.53
C VAL A 86 4.44 13.10 41.43
N ASN A 87 5.55 12.87 40.75
CA ASN A 87 6.51 13.90 40.40
C ASN A 87 6.45 14.15 38.88
N ILE A 88 6.12 15.38 38.48
CA ILE A 88 5.88 15.75 37.08
C ILE A 88 7.18 15.71 36.26
N ASP A 89 8.32 16.10 36.85
CA ASP A 89 9.62 16.04 36.18
C ASP A 89 10.05 14.59 35.88
N ASN A 90 9.72 13.65 36.77
CA ASN A 90 9.92 12.22 36.52
C ASN A 90 9.05 11.74 35.36
N ILE A 91 7.78 12.17 35.30
CA ILE A 91 6.86 11.84 34.21
C ILE A 91 7.39 12.38 32.87
N GLU A 92 7.83 13.64 32.80
CA GLU A 92 8.43 14.19 31.57
C GLU A 92 9.64 13.39 31.13
N ARG A 93 10.52 13.06 32.08
CA ARG A 93 11.74 12.27 31.81
C ARG A 93 11.38 10.90 31.25
N ASP A 94 10.38 10.24 31.82
CA ASP A 94 9.94 8.92 31.39
C ASP A 94 9.25 8.99 30.01
N VAL A 95 8.39 9.98 29.76
CA VAL A 95 7.81 10.22 28.43
C VAL A 95 8.92 10.39 27.40
N THR A 96 9.92 11.24 27.68
CA THR A 96 11.05 11.48 26.77
C THR A 96 11.87 10.21 26.56
N LYS A 97 12.22 9.50 27.64
CA LYS A 97 12.98 8.24 27.60
C LYS A 97 12.30 7.18 26.74
N HIS A 98 10.99 7.03 26.84
CA HIS A 98 10.26 6.02 26.06
C HIS A 98 9.95 6.48 24.63
N LEU A 99 9.91 7.78 24.36
CA LEU A 99 9.68 8.34 23.03
C LEU A 99 10.93 8.32 22.14
N GLU A 100 12.13 8.53 22.70
CA GLU A 100 13.38 8.57 21.93
C GLU A 100 13.64 7.31 21.06
N PRO A 101 13.38 6.08 21.52
CA PRO A 101 13.48 4.89 20.68
C PRO A 101 12.58 4.94 19.43
N TYR A 102 11.36 5.48 19.52
CA TYR A 102 10.48 5.63 18.35
C TYR A 102 11.01 6.64 17.35
N LYS A 103 11.58 7.76 17.81
CA LYS A 103 12.24 8.72 16.92
C LYS A 103 13.43 8.10 16.20
N LYS A 104 14.25 7.31 16.88
CA LYS A 104 15.36 6.58 16.25
C LYS A 104 14.85 5.60 15.19
N PHE A 105 13.79 4.87 15.53
CA PHE A 105 13.14 3.95 14.58
C PHE A 105 12.53 4.67 13.37
N GLN A 106 11.93 5.85 13.54
CA GLN A 106 11.45 6.67 12.43
C GLN A 106 12.58 6.94 11.43
N HIS A 107 13.74 7.40 11.89
CA HIS A 107 14.90 7.66 11.00
C HIS A 107 15.39 6.37 10.32
N HIS A 108 15.46 5.27 11.07
CA HIS A 108 15.84 3.97 10.52
C HIS A 108 14.87 3.51 9.42
N LEU A 109 13.55 3.53 9.70
CA LEU A 109 12.49 3.18 8.76
C LEU A 109 12.57 4.00 7.47
N ILE A 110 12.72 5.33 7.58
CA ILE A 110 12.83 6.22 6.41
C ILE A 110 14.06 5.87 5.56
N THR A 111 15.18 5.55 6.21
CA THR A 111 16.42 5.19 5.52
C THR A 111 16.26 3.86 4.76
N GLU A 112 15.73 2.84 5.43
CA GLU A 112 15.52 1.51 4.85
C GLU A 112 14.49 1.53 3.70
N LEU A 113 13.44 2.33 3.83
CA LEU A 113 12.40 2.48 2.81
C LEU A 113 12.72 3.55 1.77
N SER A 114 13.92 4.13 1.77
CA SER A 114 14.34 5.10 0.73
C SER A 114 14.28 4.50 -0.69
N VAL A 115 14.48 3.18 -0.80
CA VAL A 115 14.45 2.41 -2.06
C VAL A 115 13.12 2.47 -2.81
N ILE A 116 12.02 2.88 -2.16
CA ILE A 116 10.70 3.00 -2.80
C ILE A 116 10.37 4.43 -3.27
N ARG A 117 11.21 5.45 -2.97
CA ARG A 117 10.89 6.87 -3.25
C ARG A 117 10.79 7.23 -4.73
N ASP A 118 11.61 6.60 -5.58
CA ASP A 118 11.69 6.90 -7.02
C ASP A 118 11.06 5.80 -7.88
N ASN A 119 10.22 4.96 -7.30
CA ASN A 119 9.58 3.84 -7.99
C ASN A 119 8.08 4.10 -8.15
N GLU A 120 7.64 4.30 -9.39
CA GLU A 120 6.24 4.59 -9.74
C GLU A 120 5.25 3.52 -9.22
N ASN A 121 5.71 2.28 -9.02
CA ASN A 121 4.90 1.22 -8.44
C ASN A 121 4.51 1.47 -6.97
N PHE A 122 5.13 2.44 -6.29
CA PHE A 122 4.96 2.74 -4.87
C PHE A 122 4.48 4.18 -4.59
N ASN A 123 3.87 4.87 -5.56
CA ASN A 123 3.42 6.26 -5.39
C ASN A 123 2.57 6.50 -4.13
N ASN A 124 1.61 5.61 -3.83
CA ASN A 124 0.77 5.72 -2.63
C ASN A 124 1.56 5.51 -1.33
N GLU A 125 2.48 4.54 -1.31
CA GLU A 125 3.33 4.26 -0.16
C GLU A 125 4.37 5.35 0.05
N ASN A 126 4.80 6.04 -1.01
CA ASN A 126 5.70 7.18 -0.94
C ASN A 126 5.03 8.38 -0.24
N GLU A 127 3.74 8.63 -0.50
CA GLU A 127 2.98 9.64 0.25
C GLU A 127 2.87 9.28 1.74
N LEU A 128 2.66 8.00 2.08
CA LEU A 128 2.70 7.56 3.48
C LEU A 128 4.09 7.72 4.09
N LEU A 129 5.15 7.44 3.32
CA LEU A 129 6.53 7.58 3.79
C LEU A 129 6.84 9.05 4.10
N LYS A 130 6.39 10.00 3.27
CA LYS A 130 6.49 11.45 3.53
C LYS A 130 5.72 11.88 4.78
N LEU A 131 4.54 11.31 5.02
CA LEU A 131 3.77 11.57 6.25
C LEU A 131 4.51 11.06 7.49
N ILE A 132 5.15 9.89 7.39
CA ILE A 132 5.95 9.32 8.47
C ILE A 132 7.22 10.13 8.70
N GLU A 133 7.88 10.61 7.65
CA GLU A 133 9.07 11.47 7.75
C GLU A 133 8.76 12.78 8.48
N ASN A 134 7.63 13.39 8.16
CA ASN A 134 7.18 14.65 8.76
C ASN A 134 6.28 14.47 10.01
N PHE A 135 6.33 13.28 10.63
CA PHE A 135 5.46 12.96 11.76
C PHE A 135 5.74 13.86 12.97
N LYS A 136 4.68 14.44 13.54
CA LYS A 136 4.76 15.31 14.72
C LYS A 136 4.52 14.53 16.00
N TRP A 137 5.52 14.51 16.87
CA TRP A 137 5.52 13.77 18.13
C TRP A 137 4.75 14.46 19.27
N GLY A 138 3.55 14.99 19.01
CA GLY A 138 2.74 15.72 19.98
C GLY A 138 2.58 17.20 19.66
N LEU A 139 1.83 17.91 20.51
CA LEU A 139 1.54 19.33 20.37
C LEU A 139 2.45 20.18 21.25
N ASP A 140 2.87 21.33 20.74
CA ASP A 140 3.55 22.36 21.53
C ASP A 140 2.56 23.00 22.54
N PRO A 141 2.98 23.29 23.79
CA PRO A 141 2.11 23.93 24.79
C PRO A 141 1.44 25.22 24.31
N SER A 142 2.10 26.00 23.45
CA SER A 142 1.54 27.26 22.92
C SER A 142 0.25 27.07 22.13
N HIS A 143 0.00 25.90 21.53
CA HIS A 143 -1.26 25.62 20.83
C HIS A 143 -2.45 25.63 21.81
N TYR A 144 -2.30 25.02 22.97
CA TYR A 144 -3.37 25.00 23.98
C TYR A 144 -3.59 26.40 24.56
N VAL A 145 -2.50 27.14 24.86
CA VAL A 145 -2.59 28.52 25.33
C VAL A 145 -3.35 29.40 24.33
N THR A 146 -3.06 29.24 23.03
CA THR A 146 -3.74 29.99 21.96
C THR A 146 -5.22 29.64 21.89
N LEU A 147 -5.59 28.36 22.05
CA LEU A 147 -6.98 27.91 22.06
C LEU A 147 -7.79 28.46 23.25
N ARG A 148 -7.15 28.61 24.41
CA ARG A 148 -7.78 29.17 25.62
C ARG A 148 -7.81 30.69 25.65
N ARG A 149 -7.01 31.35 24.83
CA ARG A 149 -6.93 32.80 24.77
C ARG A 149 -8.21 33.37 24.10
N PRO A 150 -8.90 34.33 24.74
CA PRO A 150 -10.03 35.00 24.10
C PRO A 150 -9.63 35.71 22.81
N ASN A 151 -10.52 35.70 21.82
CA ASN A 151 -10.30 36.38 20.53
C ASN A 151 -10.18 37.90 20.66
N GLN A 152 -10.83 38.49 21.67
CA GLN A 152 -10.77 39.92 21.98
C GLN A 152 -10.41 40.08 23.45
N ILE A 153 -9.32 40.80 23.71
CA ILE A 153 -8.83 41.04 25.07
C ILE A 153 -8.66 42.56 25.24
N PRO A 154 -9.35 43.18 26.21
CA PRO A 154 -9.09 44.58 26.52
C PRO A 154 -7.70 44.69 27.16
N VAL A 155 -6.76 45.32 26.46
CA VAL A 155 -5.41 45.53 26.93
C VAL A 155 -5.31 46.92 27.54
N TYR A 156 -5.17 46.98 28.87
CA TYR A 156 -5.07 48.24 29.60
C TYR A 156 -3.61 48.72 29.73
N ASP A 157 -2.64 47.81 29.68
CA ASP A 157 -1.20 48.14 29.63
C ASP A 157 -0.66 47.99 28.21
N MET A 158 -0.40 49.10 27.51
CA MET A 158 0.17 49.09 26.15
C MET A 158 1.51 48.35 26.05
N ARG A 159 2.27 48.19 27.15
CA ARG A 159 3.55 47.43 27.14
C ARG A 159 3.31 45.94 26.89
N ALA A 160 2.10 45.43 27.15
CA ALA A 160 1.73 44.07 26.83
C ALA A 160 1.64 43.82 25.31
N LEU A 161 1.47 44.87 24.49
CA LEU A 161 1.46 44.75 23.02
C LEU A 161 2.85 44.43 22.45
N THR A 162 3.92 44.86 23.12
CA THR A 162 5.31 44.58 22.69
C THR A 162 5.89 43.34 23.35
N ARG A 163 5.56 43.05 24.61
CA ARG A 163 6.07 41.86 25.34
C ARG A 163 5.26 40.59 25.09
N GLY A 164 4.06 40.72 24.54
CA GLY A 164 3.08 39.64 24.49
C GLY A 164 2.28 39.55 25.79
N LEU A 165 1.14 38.86 25.71
CA LEU A 165 0.24 38.67 26.85
C LEU A 165 0.77 37.56 27.76
N GLU A 166 0.83 37.87 29.05
CA GLU A 166 1.14 36.90 30.10
C GLU A 166 0.13 35.75 30.11
N THR A 167 0.63 34.54 30.31
CA THR A 167 -0.22 33.34 30.38
C THR A 167 -0.57 33.05 31.84
N PRO A 168 -1.86 32.91 32.19
CA PRO A 168 -2.27 32.50 33.54
C PRO A 168 -1.57 31.19 33.95
N PRO A 169 -0.97 31.11 35.16
CA PRO A 169 -0.13 29.98 35.52
C PRO A 169 -0.82 28.62 35.43
N HIS A 170 -2.10 28.54 35.80
CA HIS A 170 -2.88 27.30 35.69
C HIS A 170 -3.03 26.83 34.24
N ILE A 171 -3.26 27.75 33.29
CA ILE A 171 -3.34 27.45 31.85
C ILE A 171 -1.99 26.98 31.32
N ALA A 172 -0.88 27.59 31.77
CA ALA A 172 0.46 27.16 31.39
C ALA A 172 0.75 25.72 31.87
N VAL A 173 0.36 25.38 33.10
CA VAL A 173 0.49 24.02 33.64
C VAL A 173 -0.39 23.02 32.87
N THR A 174 -1.65 23.35 32.60
CA THR A 174 -2.54 22.50 31.80
C THR A 174 -2.00 22.31 30.37
N ALA A 175 -1.50 23.38 29.75
CA ALA A 175 -0.89 23.32 28.41
C ALA A 175 0.31 22.35 28.37
N TYR A 176 1.15 22.40 29.40
CA TYR A 176 2.30 21.53 29.53
C TYR A 176 1.90 20.05 29.72
N LEU A 177 0.93 19.77 30.60
CA LEU A 177 0.42 18.42 30.81
C LEU A 177 -0.24 17.85 29.55
N ILE A 178 -1.04 18.65 28.83
CA ILE A 178 -1.63 18.27 27.55
C ILE A 178 -0.53 17.98 26.53
N SER A 179 0.50 18.82 26.44
CA SER A 179 1.65 18.55 25.56
C SER A 179 2.29 17.19 25.88
N LEU A 180 2.62 16.90 27.14
CA LEU A 180 3.15 15.60 27.56
C LEU A 180 2.20 14.44 27.21
N SER A 181 0.91 14.60 27.44
CA SER A 181 -0.11 13.60 27.12
C SER A 181 -0.16 13.31 25.61
N THR A 182 -0.16 14.35 24.77
CA THR A 182 -0.17 14.17 23.30
C THR A 182 1.13 13.57 22.78
N ARG A 183 2.28 13.89 23.38
CA ARG A 183 3.56 13.24 23.09
C ARG A 183 3.48 11.74 23.37
N ALA A 184 2.97 11.36 24.53
CA ALA A 184 2.79 9.97 24.93
C ALA A 184 1.78 9.22 24.04
N TYR A 185 0.69 9.87 23.64
CA TYR A 185 -0.31 9.29 22.74
C TYR A 185 0.15 9.15 21.29
N SER A 186 1.00 10.06 20.80
CA SER A 186 1.40 10.13 19.38
C SER A 186 2.03 8.84 18.85
N VAL A 187 2.65 8.03 19.70
CA VAL A 187 3.25 6.74 19.30
C VAL A 187 2.22 5.77 18.72
N ARG A 188 0.96 5.81 19.20
CA ARG A 188 -0.10 4.95 18.67
C ARG A 188 -0.40 5.28 17.21
N SER A 189 -0.59 6.56 16.91
CA SER A 189 -0.84 7.02 15.54
C SER A 189 0.36 6.73 14.62
N PHE A 190 1.58 6.86 15.16
CA PHE A 190 2.80 6.48 14.43
C PHE A 190 2.83 4.98 14.11
N GLU A 191 2.55 4.11 15.10
CA GLU A 191 2.49 2.65 14.92
C GLU A 191 1.46 2.23 13.86
N GLU A 192 0.30 2.90 13.83
CA GLU A 192 -0.74 2.67 12.83
C GLU A 192 -0.25 3.01 11.41
N LEU A 193 0.43 4.15 11.24
CA LEU A 193 1.03 4.55 9.96
C LEU A 193 2.12 3.57 9.51
N VAL A 194 3.02 3.18 10.41
CA VAL A 194 4.10 2.22 10.13
C VAL A 194 3.53 0.85 9.77
N SER A 195 2.55 0.37 10.52
CA SER A 195 1.90 -0.91 10.23
C SER A 195 1.22 -0.90 8.87
N ARG A 196 0.56 0.21 8.52
CA ARG A 196 -0.08 0.40 7.22
C ARG A 196 0.93 0.36 6.08
N ILE A 197 1.99 1.17 6.12
CA ILE A 197 2.97 1.21 5.02
C ILE A 197 3.68 -0.14 4.86
N LEU A 198 4.13 -0.76 5.96
CA LEU A 198 4.81 -2.06 5.90
C LEU A 198 3.88 -3.15 5.34
N ARG A 199 2.59 -3.11 5.68
CA ARG A 199 1.60 -4.05 5.13
C ARG A 199 1.32 -3.79 3.66
N GLN A 200 1.22 -2.53 3.23
CA GLN A 200 0.99 -2.20 1.82
C GLN A 200 2.16 -2.61 0.93
N ILE A 201 3.40 -2.32 1.36
CA ILE A 201 4.60 -2.75 0.64
C ILE A 201 4.66 -4.27 0.59
N GLU A 202 4.44 -4.95 1.70
CA GLU A 202 4.38 -6.42 1.72
C GLU A 202 3.31 -6.95 0.78
N LEU A 203 2.08 -6.43 0.82
CA LEU A 203 1.01 -6.85 -0.09
C LEU A 203 1.36 -6.65 -1.56
N LYS A 204 1.99 -5.53 -1.92
CA LYS A 204 2.44 -5.29 -3.30
C LYS A 204 3.54 -6.25 -3.73
N LEU A 205 4.50 -6.50 -2.85
CA LEU A 205 5.59 -7.44 -3.12
C LEU A 205 5.09 -8.88 -3.14
N THR A 206 4.14 -9.24 -2.27
CA THR A 206 3.52 -10.57 -2.20
C THR A 206 2.50 -10.81 -3.30
N ALA A 207 1.78 -9.79 -3.76
CA ALA A 207 0.97 -9.87 -4.96
C ALA A 207 1.85 -10.08 -6.21
N LYS A 208 3.08 -9.55 -6.20
CA LYS A 208 4.14 -9.85 -7.19
C LYS A 208 4.89 -11.16 -6.93
N SER A 209 4.80 -11.74 -5.73
CA SER A 209 5.51 -12.97 -5.32
C SER A 209 4.61 -14.18 -5.08
N MET A 210 3.29 -14.07 -5.22
CA MET A 210 2.54 -15.19 -5.79
C MET A 210 3.24 -15.48 -7.11
N PRO A 211 3.64 -16.73 -7.37
CA PRO A 211 4.29 -17.04 -8.63
C PRO A 211 3.36 -16.51 -9.69
N ASP A 212 3.91 -15.60 -10.47
CA ASP A 212 3.29 -14.91 -11.56
C ASP A 212 2.43 -15.93 -12.31
N SER A 213 1.12 -15.97 -12.05
CA SER A 213 0.24 -16.84 -12.85
C SER A 213 0.31 -16.39 -14.30
N TYR A 214 0.80 -15.17 -14.57
CA TYR A 214 1.16 -14.73 -15.92
C TYR A 214 2.55 -15.20 -16.34
N GLY A 215 3.62 -14.94 -15.59
CA GLY A 215 4.98 -15.34 -15.97
C GLY A 215 5.21 -16.85 -16.03
N TYR A 216 4.67 -17.62 -15.08
CA TYR A 216 4.69 -19.09 -15.12
C TYR A 216 3.80 -19.62 -16.24
N SER A 217 2.54 -19.16 -16.36
CA SER A 217 1.65 -19.65 -17.42
C SER A 217 2.14 -19.23 -18.81
N ALA A 218 2.66 -18.01 -18.99
CA ALA A 218 3.25 -17.56 -20.24
C ALA A 218 4.50 -18.37 -20.58
N LYS A 219 5.36 -18.67 -19.60
CA LYS A 219 6.50 -19.56 -19.81
C LYS A 219 6.06 -20.97 -20.20
N VAL A 220 5.10 -21.55 -19.47
CA VAL A 220 4.56 -22.88 -19.76
C VAL A 220 3.93 -22.91 -21.15
N LEU A 221 3.15 -21.90 -21.53
CA LEU A 221 2.57 -21.80 -22.87
C LEU A 221 3.64 -21.67 -23.96
N ASN A 222 4.68 -20.87 -23.74
CA ASN A 222 5.80 -20.78 -24.68
C ASN A 222 6.51 -22.12 -24.82
N ASP A 223 6.80 -22.79 -23.70
CA ASP A 223 7.42 -24.12 -23.69
C ASP A 223 6.53 -25.14 -24.43
N ILE A 224 5.21 -25.09 -24.25
CA ILE A 224 4.26 -25.95 -24.97
C ILE A 224 4.31 -25.66 -26.48
N PHE A 225 4.21 -24.40 -26.90
CA PHE A 225 4.22 -24.02 -28.31
C PHE A 225 5.55 -24.35 -29.00
N ASP A 226 6.67 -24.01 -28.37
CA ASP A 226 8.02 -24.27 -28.90
C ASP A 226 8.30 -25.77 -29.03
N ASN A 227 7.68 -26.62 -28.21
CA ASN A 227 7.88 -28.07 -28.23
C ASN A 227 6.70 -28.87 -28.83
N PHE A 228 5.67 -28.19 -29.36
CA PHE A 228 4.48 -28.86 -29.87
C PHE A 228 4.79 -29.85 -31.00
N HIS A 229 5.68 -29.48 -31.92
CA HIS A 229 6.14 -30.36 -33.00
C HIS A 229 6.82 -31.63 -32.47
N ASN A 230 7.67 -31.50 -31.45
CA ASN A 230 8.38 -32.62 -30.83
C ASN A 230 7.40 -33.57 -30.14
N PHE A 231 6.41 -33.01 -29.45
CA PHE A 231 5.29 -33.77 -28.89
C PHE A 231 4.54 -34.55 -29.98
N TYR A 232 4.20 -33.90 -31.09
CA TYR A 232 3.44 -34.53 -32.17
C TYR A 232 4.23 -35.62 -32.91
N THR A 233 5.49 -35.36 -33.24
CA THR A 233 6.37 -36.36 -33.89
C THR A 233 6.55 -37.61 -33.03
N GLN A 234 6.66 -37.46 -31.71
CA GLN A 234 6.68 -38.59 -30.78
C GLN A 234 5.33 -39.34 -30.76
N LEU A 235 4.20 -38.64 -30.86
CA LEU A 235 2.88 -39.25 -30.96
C LEU A 235 2.70 -40.08 -32.25
N LYS A 236 3.39 -39.70 -33.34
CA LYS A 236 3.43 -40.48 -34.58
C LYS A 236 4.28 -41.75 -34.45
N ASN A 237 5.31 -41.75 -33.62
CA ASN A 237 6.19 -42.89 -33.41
C ASN A 237 5.59 -43.92 -32.44
N ARG A 238 4.60 -44.68 -32.93
CA ARG A 238 3.89 -45.69 -32.14
C ARG A 238 4.45 -47.09 -32.35
N HIS A 239 4.46 -47.88 -31.27
CA HIS A 239 4.83 -49.30 -31.33
C HIS A 239 3.98 -50.06 -32.36
N ASN A 240 4.63 -50.85 -33.20
CA ASN A 240 4.01 -51.72 -34.22
C ASN A 240 3.13 -50.97 -35.24
N ASN A 241 3.55 -49.76 -35.67
CA ASN A 241 2.86 -48.94 -36.67
C ASN A 241 1.36 -48.74 -36.39
N ARG A 242 0.99 -48.60 -35.11
CA ARG A 242 -0.40 -48.35 -34.72
C ARG A 242 -0.86 -47.00 -35.24
N GLN A 243 -2.12 -46.93 -35.68
CA GLN A 243 -2.77 -45.70 -36.11
C GLN A 243 -2.69 -44.62 -35.02
N THR A 244 -2.46 -43.37 -35.39
CA THR A 244 -2.35 -42.22 -34.48
C THR A 244 -3.30 -41.10 -34.91
N ILE A 245 -3.33 -40.00 -34.17
CA ILE A 245 -4.06 -38.79 -34.57
C ILE A 245 -3.25 -38.10 -35.67
N GLU A 246 -3.85 -37.91 -36.85
CA GLU A 246 -3.24 -37.15 -37.94
C GLU A 246 -3.74 -35.71 -37.89
N ILE A 247 -2.82 -34.74 -37.87
CA ILE A 247 -3.20 -33.32 -37.90
C ILE A 247 -3.47 -32.92 -39.35
N GLN A 248 -4.74 -32.81 -39.71
CA GLN A 248 -5.20 -32.36 -41.03
C GLN A 248 -5.45 -30.84 -41.02
N ASP A 249 -6.14 -30.34 -39.99
CA ASP A 249 -6.52 -28.93 -39.86
C ASP A 249 -6.22 -28.34 -38.46
N GLU A 250 -6.72 -27.14 -38.19
CA GLU A 250 -6.49 -26.43 -36.94
C GLU A 250 -7.25 -27.04 -35.75
N TYR A 251 -8.36 -27.74 -35.99
CA TYR A 251 -9.12 -28.40 -34.92
C TYR A 251 -8.33 -29.59 -34.35
N ASP A 252 -7.60 -30.34 -35.18
CA ASP A 252 -6.71 -31.39 -34.69
C ASP A 252 -5.57 -30.84 -33.81
N VAL A 253 -5.08 -29.62 -34.12
CA VAL A 253 -4.09 -28.93 -33.28
C VAL A 253 -4.73 -28.51 -31.96
N GLN A 254 -5.95 -27.97 -32.00
CA GLN A 254 -6.71 -27.58 -30.82
C GLN A 254 -6.95 -28.78 -29.89
N ASP A 255 -7.42 -29.92 -30.41
CA ASP A 255 -7.69 -31.13 -29.60
C ASP A 255 -6.45 -31.60 -28.83
N LEU A 256 -5.29 -31.60 -29.51
CA LEU A 256 -4.02 -31.96 -28.90
C LEU A 256 -3.56 -30.94 -27.85
N LEU A 257 -3.64 -29.64 -28.14
CA LEU A 257 -3.30 -28.58 -27.20
C LEU A 257 -4.22 -28.58 -25.98
N HIS A 258 -5.52 -28.83 -26.15
CA HIS A 258 -6.46 -28.89 -25.05
C HIS A 258 -6.07 -29.97 -24.04
N CYS A 259 -5.64 -31.15 -24.53
CA CYS A 259 -5.12 -32.21 -23.68
C CYS A 259 -3.90 -31.76 -22.87
N ILE A 260 -2.96 -31.04 -23.49
CA ILE A 260 -1.77 -30.53 -22.82
C ILE A 260 -2.15 -29.45 -21.80
N PHE A 261 -3.02 -28.50 -22.17
CA PHE A 261 -3.45 -27.41 -21.29
C PHE A 261 -4.14 -27.92 -20.03
N LYS A 262 -4.94 -28.99 -20.12
CA LYS A 262 -5.56 -29.62 -18.93
C LYS A 262 -4.56 -30.19 -17.92
N LEU A 263 -3.30 -30.41 -18.30
CA LEU A 263 -2.23 -30.78 -17.36
C LEU A 263 -1.74 -29.61 -16.51
N HIS A 264 -1.85 -28.39 -17.04
CA HIS A 264 -1.22 -27.20 -16.46
C HIS A 264 -2.23 -26.19 -15.89
N PHE A 265 -3.44 -26.16 -16.45
CA PHE A 265 -4.46 -25.14 -16.14
C PHE A 265 -5.75 -25.78 -15.63
N LYS A 266 -6.32 -25.19 -14.57
CA LYS A 266 -7.50 -25.74 -13.89
C LYS A 266 -8.83 -25.41 -14.57
N ASP A 267 -8.91 -24.28 -15.28
CA ASP A 267 -10.12 -23.80 -15.96
C ASP A 267 -9.78 -23.40 -17.40
N VAL A 268 -9.71 -24.42 -18.27
CA VAL A 268 -9.56 -24.28 -19.73
C VAL A 268 -10.95 -24.34 -20.33
N ARG A 269 -11.40 -23.26 -20.97
CA ARG A 269 -12.74 -23.17 -21.57
C ARG A 269 -12.66 -23.07 -23.08
N GLU A 270 -13.53 -23.82 -23.74
CA GLU A 270 -13.97 -23.58 -25.11
C GLU A 270 -15.24 -22.72 -25.00
N GLU A 271 -15.15 -21.41 -24.83
CA GLU A 271 -16.34 -20.58 -24.54
C GLU A 271 -17.08 -20.15 -25.83
N GLU A 272 -18.42 -20.29 -25.80
CA GLU A 272 -19.36 -19.76 -26.80
C GLU A 272 -20.05 -18.49 -26.30
N TYR A 273 -20.37 -17.61 -27.25
CA TYR A 273 -21.13 -16.35 -27.20
C TYR A 273 -20.49 -15.13 -26.50
N THR A 274 -19.92 -14.24 -27.31
CA THR A 274 -19.98 -12.79 -27.07
C THR A 274 -21.28 -12.22 -27.67
N PRO A 275 -21.92 -11.20 -27.06
CA PRO A 275 -23.04 -10.51 -27.67
C PRO A 275 -22.58 -9.80 -28.96
N SER A 276 -23.22 -10.18 -30.05
CA SER A 276 -22.84 -9.84 -31.42
C SER A 276 -22.85 -8.32 -31.68
N TYR A 277 -21.67 -7.75 -31.89
CA TYR A 277 -21.52 -6.59 -32.79
C TYR A 277 -21.16 -7.13 -34.17
N GLY A 278 -22.14 -7.19 -35.09
CA GLY A 278 -21.88 -7.47 -36.51
C GLY A 278 -22.25 -8.85 -37.05
N GLY A 279 -23.01 -9.67 -36.32
CA GLY A 279 -23.71 -10.84 -36.90
C GLY A 279 -22.87 -12.06 -37.28
N ILE A 280 -21.59 -12.12 -36.92
CA ILE A 280 -20.76 -13.33 -37.04
C ILE A 280 -20.27 -13.67 -35.64
N SER A 281 -20.78 -14.76 -35.05
CA SER A 281 -20.25 -15.30 -33.80
C SER A 281 -18.99 -16.10 -34.11
N THR A 282 -17.82 -15.52 -33.83
CA THR A 282 -16.55 -16.25 -33.85
C THR A 282 -16.34 -16.95 -32.51
N ARG A 283 -16.23 -18.28 -32.55
CA ARG A 283 -15.89 -19.13 -31.41
C ARG A 283 -14.44 -18.86 -31.02
N MET A 284 -14.16 -18.70 -29.73
CA MET A 284 -12.77 -18.62 -29.24
C MET A 284 -12.20 -20.03 -29.14
N ASP A 285 -10.93 -20.22 -29.51
CA ASP A 285 -10.32 -21.55 -29.44
C ASP A 285 -10.08 -21.97 -27.98
N PHE A 286 -9.38 -21.16 -27.17
CA PHE A 286 -9.28 -21.40 -25.72
C PHE A 286 -9.28 -20.11 -24.88
N LEU A 287 -9.99 -20.16 -23.75
CA LEU A 287 -9.87 -19.19 -22.66
C LEU A 287 -9.33 -19.88 -21.40
N LEU A 288 -8.14 -19.47 -20.97
CA LEU A 288 -7.59 -19.79 -19.66
C LEU A 288 -8.13 -18.75 -18.66
N LYS A 289 -9.26 -19.08 -18.02
CA LYS A 289 -10.06 -18.06 -17.33
C LYS A 289 -9.38 -17.46 -16.11
N ASN A 290 -8.68 -18.28 -15.31
CA ASN A 290 -8.02 -17.79 -14.10
C ASN A 290 -6.81 -16.91 -14.45
N GLU A 291 -6.22 -17.17 -15.61
CA GLU A 291 -5.04 -16.54 -16.16
C GLU A 291 -5.39 -15.33 -17.04
N ASN A 292 -6.68 -15.12 -17.40
CA ASN A 292 -7.15 -14.17 -18.41
C ASN A 292 -6.32 -14.18 -19.70
N ILE A 293 -5.97 -15.38 -20.17
CA ILE A 293 -5.24 -15.60 -21.42
C ILE A 293 -6.21 -16.21 -22.43
N VAL A 294 -6.32 -15.60 -23.60
CA VAL A 294 -6.97 -16.20 -24.77
C VAL A 294 -5.90 -16.78 -25.67
N ILE A 295 -6.15 -17.98 -26.18
CA ILE A 295 -5.28 -18.66 -27.13
C ILE A 295 -6.07 -18.85 -28.42
N GLU A 296 -5.51 -18.37 -29.51
CA GLU A 296 -6.03 -18.51 -30.87
C GLU A 296 -5.09 -19.45 -31.64
N VAL A 297 -5.63 -20.47 -32.31
CA VAL A 297 -4.87 -21.52 -32.98
C VAL A 297 -5.16 -21.50 -34.48
N LYS A 298 -4.11 -21.55 -35.30
CA LYS A 298 -4.20 -21.73 -36.75
C LYS A 298 -3.28 -22.85 -37.20
N LYS A 299 -3.63 -23.49 -38.30
CA LYS A 299 -2.75 -24.42 -39.03
C LYS A 299 -2.59 -24.00 -40.47
N THR A 300 -1.36 -23.99 -40.98
CA THR A 300 -1.13 -23.69 -42.40
C THR A 300 -1.65 -24.81 -43.30
N ARG A 301 -2.13 -24.42 -44.48
CA ARG A 301 -2.61 -25.32 -45.54
C ARG A 301 -2.44 -24.66 -46.90
N GLU A 302 -2.57 -25.42 -47.99
CA GLU A 302 -2.33 -24.91 -49.36
C GLU A 302 -3.13 -23.65 -49.71
N LYS A 303 -4.32 -23.48 -49.13
CA LYS A 303 -5.22 -22.34 -49.36
C LYS A 303 -5.20 -21.28 -48.24
N LEU A 304 -4.19 -21.30 -47.38
CA LEU A 304 -4.06 -20.35 -46.27
C LEU A 304 -2.64 -19.76 -46.28
N SER A 305 -2.48 -18.71 -47.06
CA SER A 305 -1.23 -17.96 -47.24
C SER A 305 -0.91 -17.04 -46.07
N ASP A 306 0.34 -16.57 -45.98
CA ASP A 306 0.81 -15.62 -44.95
C ASP A 306 -0.12 -14.42 -44.77
N LYS A 307 -0.64 -13.88 -45.88
CA LYS A 307 -1.55 -12.73 -45.88
C LYS A 307 -2.91 -13.07 -45.27
N GLU A 308 -3.43 -14.25 -45.55
CA GLU A 308 -4.73 -14.69 -45.04
C GLU A 308 -4.64 -15.00 -43.55
N ILE A 309 -3.55 -15.63 -43.08
CA ILE A 309 -3.27 -15.84 -41.65
C ILE A 309 -3.17 -14.50 -40.94
N SER A 310 -2.38 -13.57 -41.49
CA SER A 310 -2.23 -12.23 -40.90
C SER A 310 -3.56 -11.49 -40.77
N ALA A 311 -4.38 -11.52 -41.82
CA ALA A 311 -5.68 -10.85 -41.83
C ALA A 311 -6.65 -11.45 -40.80
N GLN A 312 -6.66 -12.78 -40.66
CA GLN A 312 -7.47 -13.46 -39.63
C GLN A 312 -7.02 -13.06 -38.23
N LEU A 313 -5.71 -13.14 -37.93
CA LEU A 313 -5.18 -12.78 -36.61
C LEU A 313 -5.43 -11.31 -36.22
N ILE A 314 -5.41 -10.39 -37.19
CA ILE A 314 -5.76 -8.98 -36.93
C ILE A 314 -7.24 -8.83 -36.52
N LEU A 315 -8.14 -9.59 -37.16
CA LEU A 315 -9.56 -9.60 -36.78
C LEU A 315 -9.74 -10.19 -35.38
N ASP A 316 -9.00 -11.25 -35.04
CA ASP A 316 -9.01 -11.88 -33.73
C ASP A 316 -8.55 -10.89 -32.65
N VAL A 317 -7.43 -10.18 -32.87
CA VAL A 317 -6.95 -9.12 -31.97
C VAL A 317 -8.02 -8.04 -31.76
N ALA A 318 -8.65 -7.57 -32.84
CA ALA A 318 -9.69 -6.54 -32.75
C ALA A 318 -10.92 -7.03 -31.97
N HIS A 319 -11.28 -8.31 -32.11
CA HIS A 319 -12.37 -8.93 -31.36
C HIS A 319 -12.06 -8.99 -29.85
N TYR A 320 -10.86 -9.44 -29.48
CA TYR A 320 -10.49 -9.67 -28.08
C TYR A 320 -10.11 -8.42 -27.29
N LYS A 321 -9.82 -7.32 -27.97
CA LYS A 321 -9.48 -6.04 -27.33
C LYS A 321 -10.52 -5.53 -26.32
N ASN A 322 -11.79 -5.89 -26.50
CA ASN A 322 -12.88 -5.49 -25.59
C ASN A 322 -13.35 -6.63 -24.67
N HIS A 323 -12.67 -7.78 -24.66
CA HIS A 323 -13.09 -8.93 -23.86
C HIS A 323 -12.67 -8.74 -22.38
N PRO A 324 -13.60 -8.74 -21.41
CA PRO A 324 -13.31 -8.38 -20.02
C PRO A 324 -12.31 -9.33 -19.33
N ASN A 325 -12.19 -10.55 -19.84
CA ASN A 325 -11.29 -11.58 -19.31
C ASN A 325 -10.13 -11.89 -20.27
N CYS A 326 -9.75 -10.96 -21.16
CA CYS A 326 -8.58 -11.10 -22.02
C CYS A 326 -7.59 -9.97 -21.73
N LYS A 327 -6.46 -10.30 -21.08
CA LYS A 327 -5.33 -9.38 -20.90
C LYS A 327 -4.14 -9.74 -21.80
N LEU A 328 -4.08 -11.01 -22.21
CA LEU A 328 -3.05 -11.55 -23.08
C LEU A 328 -3.72 -12.43 -24.13
N LEU A 329 -3.46 -12.14 -25.40
CA LEU A 329 -3.82 -12.96 -26.54
C LEU A 329 -2.56 -13.65 -27.06
N LYS A 330 -2.55 -14.98 -27.05
CA LYS A 330 -1.50 -15.79 -27.67
C LYS A 330 -2.03 -16.44 -28.94
N CYS A 331 -1.45 -16.08 -30.07
CA CYS A 331 -1.77 -16.70 -31.35
C CYS A 331 -0.71 -17.78 -31.64
N PHE A 332 -1.14 -19.03 -31.85
CA PHE A 332 -0.26 -20.14 -32.21
C PHE A 332 -0.58 -20.63 -33.62
N VAL A 333 0.40 -20.54 -34.52
CA VAL A 333 0.32 -21.01 -35.90
C VAL A 333 1.22 -22.22 -36.06
N TYR A 334 0.60 -23.38 -36.28
CA TYR A 334 1.30 -24.63 -36.59
C TYR A 334 1.55 -24.73 -38.10
N ASP A 335 2.82 -24.72 -38.49
CA ASP A 335 3.31 -24.68 -39.87
C ASP A 335 4.33 -25.80 -40.19
N PRO A 336 3.94 -27.09 -40.13
CA PRO A 336 4.86 -28.20 -40.30
C PRO A 336 5.57 -28.27 -41.65
N GLU A 337 4.99 -27.68 -42.69
CA GLU A 337 5.56 -27.61 -44.02
C GLU A 337 6.28 -26.29 -44.32
N ASN A 338 6.47 -25.40 -43.32
CA ASN A 338 7.14 -24.11 -43.46
C ASN A 338 6.58 -23.25 -44.62
N ARG A 339 5.25 -23.15 -44.72
CA ARG A 339 4.56 -22.35 -45.73
C ARG A 339 4.70 -20.84 -45.49
N VAL A 340 4.87 -20.42 -44.23
CA VAL A 340 5.07 -19.01 -43.87
C VAL A 340 6.49 -18.57 -44.22
N LYS A 341 6.61 -17.59 -45.14
CA LYS A 341 7.91 -17.19 -45.70
C LYS A 341 8.78 -16.39 -44.74
N ASN A 342 8.18 -15.50 -43.94
CA ASN A 342 8.90 -14.69 -42.95
C ASN A 342 8.18 -14.70 -41.59
N PRO A 343 8.29 -15.81 -40.83
CA PRO A 343 7.58 -15.97 -39.57
C PRO A 343 7.92 -14.87 -38.55
N ARG A 344 9.21 -14.56 -38.38
CA ARG A 344 9.69 -13.54 -37.41
C ARG A 344 9.19 -12.13 -37.74
N GLY A 345 9.09 -11.79 -39.02
CA GLY A 345 8.54 -10.51 -39.45
C GLY A 345 7.07 -10.38 -39.06
N LEU A 346 6.30 -11.43 -39.31
CA LEU A 346 4.89 -11.47 -38.93
C LEU A 346 4.68 -11.45 -37.41
N GLU A 347 5.50 -12.19 -36.66
CA GLU A 347 5.48 -12.14 -35.19
C GLU A 347 5.73 -10.71 -34.68
N THR A 348 6.73 -10.02 -35.22
CA THR A 348 7.06 -8.64 -34.82
C THR A 348 5.94 -7.67 -35.18
N ASP A 349 5.30 -7.83 -36.34
CA ASP A 349 4.24 -6.94 -36.79
C ASP A 349 2.94 -7.14 -36.01
N LEU A 350 2.59 -8.37 -35.66
CA LEU A 350 1.41 -8.64 -34.82
C LEU A 350 1.61 -8.14 -33.38
N ASN A 351 2.80 -8.32 -32.82
CA ASN A 351 3.10 -7.88 -31.44
C ASN A 351 2.96 -6.35 -31.28
N LYS A 352 3.14 -5.56 -32.35
CA LYS A 352 2.91 -4.09 -32.34
C LYS A 352 1.44 -3.70 -32.14
N LEU A 353 0.51 -4.64 -32.28
CA LEU A 353 -0.92 -4.39 -32.02
C LEU A 353 -1.25 -4.40 -30.52
N SER A 354 -0.28 -4.73 -29.66
CA SER A 354 -0.40 -4.63 -28.21
C SER A 354 -0.60 -3.18 -27.75
N ASP A 355 -1.41 -2.99 -26.71
CA ASP A 355 -1.60 -1.71 -26.03
C ASP A 355 -1.72 -1.89 -24.50
N ASP A 356 -2.07 -0.81 -23.78
CA ASP A 356 -2.19 -0.81 -22.32
C ASP A 356 -3.25 -1.80 -21.79
N ASN A 357 -4.20 -2.23 -22.62
CA ASN A 357 -5.30 -3.11 -22.23
C ASN A 357 -5.11 -4.57 -22.68
N LEU A 358 -4.42 -4.80 -23.81
CA LEU A 358 -4.21 -6.13 -24.37
C LEU A 358 -2.76 -6.32 -24.86
N SER A 359 -2.08 -7.33 -24.33
CA SER A 359 -0.82 -7.83 -24.88
C SER A 359 -1.08 -8.90 -25.95
N VAL A 360 -0.39 -8.83 -27.08
CA VAL A 360 -0.53 -9.78 -28.20
C VAL A 360 0.82 -10.44 -28.46
N GLU A 361 0.83 -11.77 -28.52
CA GLU A 361 2.01 -12.56 -28.86
C GLU A 361 1.68 -13.60 -29.95
N LEU A 362 2.46 -13.61 -31.03
CA LEU A 362 2.36 -14.63 -32.08
C LEU A 362 3.52 -15.65 -31.98
N PHE A 363 3.17 -16.92 -32.13
CA PHE A 363 4.09 -18.05 -32.21
C PHE A 363 3.85 -18.78 -33.52
N ILE A 364 4.86 -18.83 -34.38
CA ILE A 364 4.81 -19.66 -35.59
C ILE A 364 5.85 -20.77 -35.46
N ARG A 365 5.40 -22.02 -35.41
CA ARG A 365 6.27 -23.19 -35.18
C ARG A 365 6.00 -24.30 -36.18
N PRO A 366 7.01 -25.11 -36.56
CA PRO A 366 6.82 -26.31 -37.34
C PRO A 366 5.84 -27.27 -36.68
#